data_AF-A0A076HF41-F1
#
_entry.id   AF-A0A076HF41-F1
#
_cell.length_a   1.000
_cell.length_b   1.000
_cell.length_c   1.000
_cell.angle_alpha   90.00
_cell.angle_beta   90.00
_cell.angle_gamma   90.00
#
_symmetry.space_group_name_H-M   'P 1'
#
loop_
_entity.id
_entity.type
_entity.pdbx_description
1 polymer ?
#
loop_
_entity_poly.entity_id
_entity_poly.type
_entity_poly.pdbx_seq_one_letter_code
_entity_poly.pdbx_strand_id
1 'polypeptide(L)'
;MIGSLFPLIYGALFVALLWQAFRVMGKGFRAASGPIGDSPSDRTGQVTVHPELLDSDGRITEEALLTVRFGSDDDEASTATGPDTE
;
A
#
# COMPACT_ATOMS: atom_id res chain seq x y z
N MET A 1 -2.12 -53.83 26.66
CA MET A 1 -1.14 -52.83 26.16
C MET A 1 -1.80 -51.62 25.49
N ILE A 2 -3.07 -51.29 25.84
CA ILE A 2 -3.77 -50.11 25.29
C ILE A 2 -3.44 -48.83 26.09
N GLY A 3 -3.07 -48.97 27.37
CA GLY A 3 -2.76 -47.85 28.26
C GLY A 3 -1.52 -47.04 27.87
N SER A 4 -0.54 -47.67 27.20
CA SER A 4 0.65 -47.00 26.66
C SER A 4 0.39 -46.27 25.34
N LEU A 5 -0.76 -46.50 24.69
CA LEU A 5 -1.12 -45.86 23.43
C LEU A 5 -1.64 -44.43 23.66
N PHE A 6 -2.36 -44.20 24.75
CA PHE A 6 -2.86 -42.87 25.13
C PHE A 6 -1.74 -41.82 25.25
N PRO A 7 -0.67 -42.01 26.03
CA PRO A 7 0.40 -41.01 26.13
C PRO A 7 1.13 -40.77 24.80
N LEU A 8 1.23 -41.79 23.93
CA LEU A 8 1.80 -41.62 22.60
C LEU A 8 0.91 -40.76 21.69
N ILE A 9 -0.41 -40.98 21.73
CA ILE A 9 -1.38 -40.17 20.97
C ILE A 9 -1.37 -38.73 21.49
N TYR A 10 -1.41 -38.52 22.81
CA TYR A 10 -1.33 -37.18 23.38
C TYR A 10 -0.01 -36.48 23.06
N GLY A 11 1.11 -37.19 23.10
CA GLY A 11 2.41 -36.65 22.69
C GLY A 11 2.43 -36.25 21.22
N ALA A 12 1.89 -37.10 20.33
CA ALA A 12 1.79 -36.79 18.91
C ALA A 12 0.91 -35.57 18.64
N LEU A 13 -0.26 -35.48 19.30
CA LEU A 13 -1.14 -34.32 19.21
C LEU A 13 -0.48 -33.05 19.74
N PHE A 14 0.24 -33.14 20.86
CA PHE A 14 0.97 -32.01 21.44
C PHE A 14 2.04 -31.48 20.48
N VAL A 15 2.86 -32.36 19.89
CA VAL A 15 3.88 -31.96 18.91
C VAL A 15 3.24 -31.37 17.65
N ALA A 16 2.12 -31.95 17.17
CA ALA A 16 1.40 -31.43 16.01
C ALA A 16 0.84 -30.01 16.25
N LEU A 17 0.23 -29.78 17.41
CA LEU A 17 -0.28 -28.46 17.80
C LEU A 17 0.84 -27.45 17.99
N LEU A 18 1.96 -27.86 18.59
CA LEU A 18 3.13 -27.00 18.77
C LEU A 18 3.74 -26.60 17.42
N TRP A 19 3.87 -27.55 16.49
CA TRP A 19 4.29 -27.28 15.11
C TRP A 19 3.34 -26.32 14.41
N GLN A 20 2.02 -26.53 14.56
CA GLN A 20 1.01 -25.65 13.96
C GLN A 20 1.14 -24.22 14.48
N ALA A 21 1.33 -24.03 15.79
CA ALA A 21 1.52 -22.72 16.38
C ALA A 21 2.74 -22.00 15.79
N PHE A 22 3.90 -22.67 15.72
CA PHE A 22 5.10 -22.11 15.09
C PHE A 22 4.91 -21.82 13.60
N ARG A 23 4.23 -22.71 12.86
CA ARG A 23 3.93 -22.52 11.43
C ARG A 23 2.98 -21.33 11.18
N VAL A 24 2.08 -21.02 12.10
CA VAL A 24 1.19 -19.85 12.02
C VAL A 24 1.96 -18.57 12.36
N MET A 25 2.74 -18.60 13.45
CA MET A 25 3.57 -17.47 13.87
C MET A 25 4.59 -17.07 12.81
N GLY A 26 5.21 -18.04 12.12
CA GLY A 26 6.15 -17.77 11.02
C GLY A 26 5.51 -17.06 9.81
N LYS A 27 4.20 -17.21 9.59
CA LYS A 27 3.49 -16.43 8.56
C LYS A 27 3.24 -14.99 9.01
N GLY A 28 2.87 -14.80 10.27
CA GLY A 28 2.72 -13.47 10.87
C GLY A 28 4.04 -12.68 10.89
N PHE A 29 5.14 -13.35 11.22
CA PHE A 29 6.48 -12.74 11.20
C PHE A 29 6.92 -12.35 9.78
N ARG A 30 6.69 -13.21 8.77
CA ARG A 30 7.00 -12.87 7.37
C ARG A 30 6.18 -11.71 6.83
N ALA A 31 4.93 -11.55 7.29
CA ALA A 31 4.09 -10.40 6.94
C ALA A 31 4.54 -9.10 7.62
N ALA A 32 5.03 -9.17 8.87
CA ALA A 32 5.55 -8.04 9.62
C ALA A 32 7.01 -7.65 9.26
N SER A 33 7.74 -8.53 8.57
CA SER A 33 9.12 -8.29 8.11
C SER A 33 9.19 -7.63 6.74
N GLY A 34 8.05 -7.27 6.14
CA GLY A 34 8.05 -6.35 5.00
C GLY A 34 8.68 -5.03 5.42
N PRO A 35 9.42 -4.33 4.54
CA PRO A 35 10.10 -3.10 4.91
C PRO A 35 9.09 -2.12 5.52
N ILE A 36 9.26 -1.82 6.80
CA ILE A 36 8.69 -0.64 7.47
C ILE A 36 9.53 0.54 6.97
N GLY A 37 9.46 0.79 5.66
CA GLY A 37 10.11 1.93 5.03
C GLY A 37 9.05 3.00 4.87
N ASP A 38 9.36 4.21 5.34
CA ASP A 38 8.59 5.47 5.20
C ASP A 38 8.38 5.93 3.74
N SER A 39 8.37 5.01 2.79
CA SER A 39 7.88 5.22 1.44
C SER A 39 6.39 4.88 1.43
N PRO A 40 5.50 5.73 0.91
CA PRO A 40 4.15 5.32 0.56
C PRO A 40 4.25 4.30 -0.57
N SER A 41 4.58 3.06 -0.19
CA SER A 41 4.51 1.89 -1.03
C SER A 41 3.04 1.72 -1.31
N ASP A 42 2.62 2.16 -2.48
CA ASP A 42 1.33 1.85 -3.05
C ASP A 42 0.96 0.40 -2.69
N ARG A 43 -0.15 0.26 -1.95
CA ARG A 43 -0.61 -1.00 -1.37
C ARG A 43 -1.09 -1.99 -2.44
N THR A 44 -1.31 -1.50 -3.66
CA THR A 44 -1.81 -2.28 -4.79
C THR A 44 -0.72 -2.69 -5.77
N GLY A 45 0.45 -2.03 -5.72
CA GLY A 45 1.50 -2.18 -6.74
C GLY A 45 1.07 -1.71 -8.14
N GLN A 46 -0.03 -0.96 -8.22
CA GLN A 46 -0.57 -0.38 -9.44
C GLN A 46 -0.32 1.11 -9.44
N VAL A 47 0.26 1.61 -10.54
CA VAL A 47 0.40 3.05 -10.75
C VAL A 47 -0.99 3.68 -10.80
N THR A 48 -1.40 4.33 -9.72
CA THR A 48 -2.66 5.09 -9.66
C THR A 48 -2.42 6.51 -10.16
N VAL A 49 -3.04 6.85 -11.29
CA VAL A 49 -3.10 8.22 -11.80
C VAL A 49 -4.48 8.78 -11.46
N HIS A 50 -4.53 10.01 -10.97
CA HIS A 50 -5.81 10.70 -10.75
C HIS A 50 -6.56 10.85 -12.08
N PRO A 51 -7.88 10.55 -12.15
CA PRO A 51 -8.62 10.56 -13.42
C PRO A 51 -8.63 11.93 -14.09
N GLU A 52 -8.48 13.02 -13.34
CA GLU A 52 -8.39 14.38 -13.87
C GLU A 52 -7.08 14.64 -14.63
N LEU A 53 -6.08 13.78 -14.50
CA LEU A 53 -4.82 13.86 -15.25
C LEU A 53 -4.87 13.04 -16.55
N LEU A 54 -6.01 12.43 -16.86
CA LEU A 54 -6.18 11.59 -18.03
C LEU A 54 -7.14 12.23 -19.04
N ASP A 55 -6.84 12.09 -20.33
CA ASP A 55 -7.73 12.47 -21.42
C ASP A 55 -8.84 11.43 -21.65
N SER A 56 -9.72 11.68 -22.61
CA SER A 56 -10.82 10.76 -22.99
C SER A 56 -10.35 9.39 -23.46
N ASP A 57 -9.09 9.28 -23.90
CA ASP A 57 -8.47 8.05 -24.39
C ASP A 57 -7.64 7.33 -23.31
N GLY A 58 -7.61 7.87 -22.08
CA GLY A 58 -6.88 7.32 -20.94
C GLY A 58 -5.36 7.54 -20.99
N ARG A 59 -4.88 8.52 -21.77
CA ARG A 59 -3.49 8.98 -21.75
C ARG A 59 -3.34 10.20 -20.84
N ILE A 60 -2.10 10.59 -20.53
CA ILE A 60 -1.85 11.83 -19.76
C ILE A 60 -2.39 13.02 -20.53
N THR A 61 -3.24 13.80 -19.88
CA THR A 61 -3.86 14.98 -20.48
C THR A 61 -2.81 16.06 -20.75
N GLU A 62 -2.86 16.65 -21.94
CA GLU A 62 -2.05 17.81 -22.34
C GLU A 62 -2.82 19.14 -22.17
N GLU A 63 -4.06 19.06 -21.68
CA GLU A 63 -4.92 20.24 -21.52
C GLU A 63 -4.52 21.08 -20.30
N ALA A 64 -4.85 22.38 -20.36
CA ALA A 64 -4.59 23.29 -19.25
C ALA A 64 -5.54 22.99 -18.08
N LEU A 65 -5.01 22.42 -17.00
CA LEU A 65 -5.78 22.16 -15.78
C LEU A 65 -5.97 23.42 -14.95
N LEU A 66 -7.22 23.70 -14.56
CA LEU A 66 -7.55 24.83 -13.71
C LEU A 66 -7.08 24.56 -12.27
N THR A 67 -6.24 25.44 -11.73
CA THR A 67 -5.80 25.40 -10.33
C THR A 67 -6.29 26.64 -9.60
N VAL A 68 -6.89 26.44 -8.43
CA VAL A 68 -7.28 27.54 -7.55
C VAL A 68 -6.22 27.65 -6.47
N ARG A 69 -5.51 28.78 -6.43
CA ARG A 69 -4.60 29.11 -5.33
C ARG A 69 -5.36 29.98 -4.34
N PHE A 70 -5.50 29.49 -3.12
CA PHE A 70 -6.01 30.29 -2.01
C PHE A 70 -4.82 31.05 -1.38
N GLY A 71 -4.61 32.29 -1.81
CA GLY A 71 -3.77 33.23 -1.10
C GLY A 71 -4.61 33.96 -0.04
N SER A 72 -4.06 34.12 1.16
CA SER A 72 -4.45 35.27 1.99
C SER A 72 -3.79 36.47 1.33
N ASP A 73 -4.56 37.49 0.98
CA ASP A 73 -4.04 38.71 0.35
C ASP A 73 -2.83 39.26 1.13
N ASP A 74 -1.95 39.91 0.35
CA ASP A 74 -0.69 40.60 0.70
C ASP A 74 0.60 39.74 0.60
N ASP A 75 1.12 39.56 -0.61
CA ASP A 75 2.19 40.44 -1.13
C ASP A 75 2.72 40.01 -2.52
N GLU A 76 2.95 41.04 -3.34
CA GLU A 76 3.66 41.11 -4.62
C GLU A 76 3.13 40.39 -5.88
N ALA A 77 2.74 41.25 -6.82
CA ALA A 77 2.55 40.97 -8.24
C ALA A 77 3.75 40.21 -8.84
N SER A 78 3.56 38.93 -9.16
CA SER A 78 4.37 38.26 -10.18
C SER A 78 3.50 38.03 -11.41
N THR A 79 3.73 38.88 -12.39
CA THR A 79 3.21 38.84 -13.76
C THR A 79 3.17 37.41 -14.33
N ALA A 80 1.97 36.87 -14.51
CA ALA A 80 1.75 35.69 -15.33
C ALA A 80 1.33 36.16 -16.74
N THR A 81 2.32 36.35 -17.62
CA THR A 81 2.07 36.35 -19.07
C THR A 81 1.73 34.93 -19.47
N GLY A 82 0.47 34.67 -19.79
CA GLY A 82 0.06 33.45 -20.49
C GLY A 82 0.56 33.47 -21.94
N PRO A 83 0.73 32.31 -22.59
CA PRO A 83 1.13 32.27 -23.98
C PRO A 83 -0.04 32.72 -24.87
N ASP A 84 0.18 33.81 -25.62
CA ASP A 84 -0.68 34.22 -26.72
C ASP A 84 -0.59 33.15 -27.82
N THR A 85 -1.67 32.39 -28.02
CA THR A 85 -1.90 31.63 -29.25
C THR A 85 -2.61 32.52 -30.25
N GLU A 86 -1.89 32.87 -31.31
CA GLU A 86 -2.38 33.47 -32.56
C GLU A 86 -3.17 32.45 -33.40
#